data_AF-A0A6H0KJJ3-F1
#
_entry.id   AF-A0A6H0KJJ3-F1
#
_cell.length_a   1.000
_cell.length_b   1.000
_cell.length_c   1.000
_cell.angle_alpha   90.00
_cell.angle_beta   90.00
_cell.angle_gamma   90.00
#
_symmetry.space_group_name_H-M   'P 1'
#
loop_
_entity.id
_entity.type
_entity.pdbx_description
1 polymer ?
#
loop_
_entity_poly.entity_id
_entity_poly.type
_entity_poly.pdbx_seq_one_letter_code
_entity_poly.pdbx_strand_id
1 'polypeptide(L)'
;MKTIYHLYLTVLAVLFYSSCTKEEVHSFIGEPAINFTSQEYQLGDMPNSQDDPDDPNQMGYTSNFAAHYKKGQFTDKYDTVYVKAKLEGMLQEHPLRVNLAYESVEGYDTPTLVLPKDSVIKAGEYYVRMAVLVERPAVYNKEYQVKITFDYANSDVVAGSEERQSIILKASDEYEISQENMGVESEEEWNNAFASYIGTYGPVKVRFILSVFKDRTTQIFVYTPYGFGIGFDNPDNVETLKEALNVYNAKHGALTEPDGTVVTFEPAEVK
;
A
#
# COMPACT_ATOMS: atom_id res chain seq x y z
N MET A 1 19.37 68.82 -24.92
CA MET A 1 19.31 67.55 -24.16
C MET A 1 17.90 67.08 -23.83
N LYS A 2 16.94 67.93 -23.44
CA LYS A 2 15.56 67.51 -23.05
C LYS A 2 14.76 66.80 -24.16
N THR A 3 14.91 67.19 -25.42
CA THR A 3 14.13 66.64 -26.55
C THR A 3 14.51 65.21 -26.93
N ILE A 4 15.76 64.80 -26.69
CA ILE A 4 16.25 63.45 -27.00
C ILE A 4 15.76 62.44 -25.95
N TYR A 5 15.71 62.83 -24.67
CA TYR A 5 15.16 62.00 -23.60
C TYR A 5 13.67 61.70 -23.78
N HIS A 6 12.90 62.66 -24.29
CA HIS A 6 11.47 62.44 -24.56
C HIS A 6 11.23 61.46 -25.72
N LEU A 7 12.10 61.46 -26.73
CA LEU A 7 12.04 60.51 -27.85
C LEU A 7 12.36 59.07 -27.40
N TYR A 8 13.39 58.90 -26.56
CA TYR A 8 13.69 57.58 -25.99
C TYR A 8 12.59 57.09 -25.05
N LEU A 9 11.98 57.95 -24.25
CA LEU A 9 10.87 57.57 -23.36
C LEU A 9 9.61 57.16 -24.13
N THR A 10 9.32 57.80 -25.27
CA THR A 10 8.17 57.44 -26.12
C THR A 10 8.41 56.13 -26.86
N VAL A 11 9.61 55.90 -27.38
CA VAL A 11 9.97 54.62 -28.02
C VAL A 11 9.94 53.47 -27.01
N LEU A 12 10.42 53.69 -25.77
CA LEU A 12 10.35 52.70 -24.70
C LEU A 12 8.90 52.36 -24.33
N ALA A 13 8.03 53.36 -24.20
CA ALA A 13 6.62 53.16 -23.88
C ALA A 13 5.87 52.37 -24.97
N VAL A 14 6.14 52.64 -26.26
CA VAL A 14 5.52 51.89 -27.37
C VAL A 14 5.99 50.43 -27.42
N LEU A 15 7.26 50.17 -27.09
CA LEU A 15 7.80 48.80 -27.02
C LEU A 15 7.19 47.99 -25.86
N PHE A 16 6.91 48.61 -24.71
CA PHE A 16 6.26 47.92 -23.59
C PHE A 16 4.76 47.63 -23.82
N TYR A 17 4.04 48.51 -24.53
CA TYR A 17 2.62 48.27 -24.86
C TYR A 17 2.40 47.25 -25.98
N SER A 18 3.43 46.92 -26.76
CA SER A 18 3.35 45.96 -27.87
C SER A 18 3.56 44.50 -27.44
N SER A 19 3.95 44.25 -26.17
CA SER A 19 4.24 42.90 -25.66
C SER A 19 3.07 42.21 -24.96
N CYS A 20 1.92 42.89 -24.85
CA CYS A 20 0.70 42.28 -24.31
C CYS A 20 -0.13 41.68 -25.46
N THR A 21 0.48 40.78 -26.23
CA THR A 21 -0.32 39.81 -26.98
C THR A 21 -0.99 38.93 -25.93
N LYS A 22 -2.31 39.11 -25.73
CA LYS A 22 -3.12 38.07 -25.09
C LYS A 22 -2.89 36.83 -25.94
N GLU A 23 -2.04 35.94 -25.47
CA GLU A 23 -1.97 34.60 -25.98
C GLU A 23 -3.38 34.03 -25.76
N GLU A 24 -4.11 33.84 -26.85
CA GLU A 24 -5.34 33.06 -26.79
C GLU A 24 -4.88 31.66 -26.39
N VAL A 25 -4.91 31.39 -25.10
CA VAL A 25 -4.83 30.03 -24.59
C VAL A 25 -6.08 29.37 -25.14
N HIS A 26 -5.94 28.65 -26.25
CA HIS A 26 -6.99 27.80 -26.75
C HIS A 26 -7.39 26.91 -25.58
N SER A 27 -8.61 27.11 -25.08
CA SER A 27 -9.22 26.19 -24.12
C SER A 27 -9.09 24.80 -24.72
N PHE A 28 -8.40 23.89 -24.03
CA PHE A 28 -8.26 22.52 -24.49
C PHE A 28 -9.67 21.91 -24.61
N ILE A 29 -10.17 21.79 -25.84
CA ILE A 29 -11.45 21.14 -26.18
C ILE A 29 -11.18 19.68 -26.56
N GLY A 30 -10.27 19.03 -25.84
CA GLY A 30 -10.02 17.60 -26.00
C GLY A 30 -11.01 16.79 -25.15
N GLU A 31 -11.16 15.52 -25.50
CA GLU A 31 -11.83 14.55 -24.63
C GLU A 31 -11.14 14.54 -23.24
N PRO A 32 -11.89 14.27 -22.16
CA PRO A 32 -11.34 14.32 -20.80
C PRO A 32 -10.30 13.20 -20.62
N ALA A 33 -9.04 13.58 -20.68
CA ALA A 33 -7.91 12.68 -20.50
C ALA A 33 -7.65 12.44 -19.01
N ILE A 34 -7.19 11.23 -18.64
CA ILE A 34 -6.91 10.85 -17.25
C ILE A 34 -5.53 10.22 -17.09
N ASN A 35 -4.92 10.43 -15.93
CA ASN A 35 -3.66 9.82 -15.51
C ASN A 35 -3.77 9.26 -14.10
N PHE A 36 -3.00 8.21 -13.81
CA PHE A 36 -2.64 7.92 -12.43
C PHE A 36 -1.76 9.05 -11.87
N THR A 37 -1.94 9.36 -10.60
CA THR A 37 -1.06 10.27 -9.86
C THR A 37 -0.14 9.46 -8.97
N SER A 38 1.11 9.86 -8.82
CA SER A 38 1.98 9.15 -7.89
C SER A 38 1.48 9.36 -6.46
N GLN A 39 1.69 8.35 -5.63
CA GLN A 39 1.37 8.44 -4.23
C GLN A 39 2.11 7.35 -3.47
N GLU A 40 2.80 7.72 -2.39
CA GLU A 40 3.17 6.74 -1.37
C GLU A 40 1.89 6.32 -0.62
N TYR A 41 1.62 5.02 -0.59
CA TYR A 41 0.55 4.43 0.22
C TYR A 41 1.16 3.73 1.44
N GLN A 42 0.64 4.06 2.61
CA GLN A 42 0.82 3.28 3.83
C GLN A 42 -0.56 2.76 4.24
N LEU A 43 -0.59 1.57 4.86
CA LEU A 43 -1.84 0.89 5.23
C LEU A 43 -2.75 1.80 6.07
N GLY A 44 -3.89 2.21 5.51
CA GLY A 44 -4.89 3.05 6.17
C GLY A 44 -4.68 4.56 6.01
N ASP A 45 -3.61 5.01 5.34
CA ASP A 45 -3.44 6.41 5.00
C ASP A 45 -4.35 6.76 3.82
N MET A 46 -5.21 7.73 4.06
CA MET A 46 -5.93 8.39 2.97
C MET A 46 -4.91 9.16 2.13
N PRO A 47 -4.99 9.07 0.79
CA PRO A 47 -4.19 9.94 -0.08
C PRO A 47 -4.24 11.38 0.38
N ASN A 48 -3.08 12.03 0.54
CA ASN A 48 -3.07 13.48 0.74
C ASN A 48 -3.75 14.10 -0.50
N SER A 49 -4.75 14.95 -0.25
CA SER A 49 -5.46 15.66 -1.32
C SER A 49 -4.64 16.82 -1.88
N GLN A 50 -3.57 17.24 -1.19
CA GLN A 50 -2.79 18.43 -1.53
C GLN A 50 -1.50 18.14 -2.29
N ASP A 51 -0.91 16.96 -2.10
CA ASP A 51 0.28 16.58 -2.83
C ASP A 51 -0.09 15.86 -4.13
N ASP A 52 0.44 16.40 -5.22
CA ASP A 52 0.43 15.81 -6.55
C ASP A 52 1.90 15.51 -6.88
N PRO A 53 2.48 14.44 -6.31
CA PRO A 53 3.84 14.10 -6.69
C PRO A 53 3.76 13.69 -8.16
N ASP A 54 4.36 14.50 -9.01
CA ASP A 54 4.40 14.31 -10.46
C ASP A 54 5.54 13.37 -10.87
N ASP A 55 6.17 12.67 -9.91
CA ASP A 55 7.29 11.77 -10.18
C ASP A 55 6.78 10.41 -10.70
N PRO A 56 6.95 10.10 -11.99
CA PRO A 56 6.56 8.80 -12.55
C PRO A 56 7.34 7.63 -11.91
N ASN A 57 8.49 7.90 -11.27
CA ASN A 57 9.26 6.86 -10.57
C ASN A 57 8.65 6.46 -9.21
N GLN A 58 7.66 7.21 -8.72
CA GLN A 58 6.92 6.91 -7.48
C GLN A 58 5.50 6.37 -7.76
N MET A 59 5.26 5.86 -8.97
CA MET A 59 3.99 5.27 -9.37
C MET A 59 3.91 3.79 -8.99
N GLY A 60 3.42 3.50 -7.80
CA GLY A 60 3.17 2.14 -7.37
C GLY A 60 2.55 2.07 -5.98
N TYR A 61 1.91 0.94 -5.69
CA TYR A 61 1.29 0.69 -4.39
C TYR A 61 1.82 -0.62 -3.82
N THR A 62 2.09 -0.65 -2.53
CA THR A 62 2.49 -1.86 -1.81
C THR A 62 1.48 -2.17 -0.73
N SER A 63 0.93 -3.38 -0.78
CA SER A 63 0.08 -3.96 0.26
C SER A 63 0.86 -5.09 0.93
N ASN A 64 1.28 -4.90 2.19
CA ASN A 64 1.87 -5.96 3.00
C ASN A 64 0.98 -6.25 4.21
N PHE A 65 0.45 -7.47 4.28
CA PHE A 65 -0.45 -7.92 5.35
C PHE A 65 0.18 -7.91 6.76
N ALA A 66 1.52 -7.87 6.87
CA ALA A 66 2.19 -7.65 8.16
C ALA A 66 1.68 -6.38 8.89
N ALA A 67 1.29 -5.34 8.14
CA ALA A 67 0.74 -4.13 8.72
C ALA A 67 -0.66 -4.33 9.35
N HIS A 68 -1.47 -5.27 8.86
CA HIS A 68 -2.73 -5.66 9.51
C HIS A 68 -2.47 -6.38 10.84
N TYR A 69 -1.48 -7.28 10.86
CA TYR A 69 -1.07 -7.96 12.09
C TYR A 69 -0.56 -6.97 13.13
N LYS A 70 0.25 -5.97 12.76
CA LYS A 70 0.66 -4.90 13.69
C LYS A 70 -0.53 -4.12 14.30
N LYS A 71 -1.69 -4.11 13.65
CA LYS A 71 -2.94 -3.51 14.18
C LYS A 71 -3.81 -4.50 14.99
N GLY A 72 -3.41 -5.76 15.09
CA GLY A 72 -4.15 -6.85 15.72
C GLY A 72 -5.24 -7.46 14.84
N GLN A 73 -5.18 -7.23 13.52
CA GLN A 73 -6.21 -7.64 12.57
C GLN A 73 -5.84 -8.95 11.85
N PHE A 74 -5.72 -10.04 12.62
CA PHE A 74 -5.25 -11.33 12.11
C PHE A 74 -6.17 -11.99 11.06
N THR A 75 -7.47 -11.75 11.19
CA THR A 75 -8.51 -12.36 10.32
C THR A 75 -8.78 -11.58 9.05
N ASP A 76 -8.12 -10.44 8.84
CA ASP A 76 -8.37 -9.62 7.66
C ASP A 76 -8.02 -10.39 6.40
N LYS A 77 -9.02 -10.49 5.52
CA LYS A 77 -8.91 -11.16 4.23
C LYS A 77 -8.46 -10.20 3.12
N TYR A 78 -8.78 -8.91 3.28
CA TYR A 78 -8.55 -7.89 2.27
C TYR A 78 -7.83 -6.69 2.89
N ASP A 79 -6.88 -6.16 2.13
CA ASP A 79 -6.40 -4.79 2.28
C ASP A 79 -7.17 -3.88 1.29
N THR A 80 -7.36 -2.61 1.64
CA THR A 80 -7.93 -1.59 0.74
C THR A 80 -6.83 -0.63 0.30
N VAL A 81 -6.46 -0.72 -0.97
CA VAL A 81 -5.53 0.21 -1.62
C VAL A 81 -6.33 1.28 -2.37
N TYR A 82 -6.07 2.56 -2.05
CA TYR A 82 -6.73 3.69 -2.71
C TYR A 82 -5.90 4.19 -3.88
N VAL A 83 -6.27 3.76 -5.09
CA VAL A 83 -5.65 4.23 -6.34
C VAL A 83 -6.20 5.61 -6.68
N LYS A 84 -5.32 6.59 -6.89
CA LYS A 84 -5.68 7.98 -7.21
C LYS A 84 -5.42 8.27 -8.68
N ALA A 85 -6.38 8.91 -9.33
CA ALA A 85 -6.26 9.37 -10.70
C ALA A 85 -6.74 10.83 -10.83
N LYS A 86 -6.24 11.54 -11.85
CA LYS A 86 -6.48 12.96 -12.09
C LYS A 86 -6.78 13.21 -13.57
N LEU A 87 -7.77 14.06 -13.83
CA LEU A 87 -8.04 14.59 -15.17
C LEU A 87 -6.96 15.57 -15.61
N GLU A 88 -6.57 15.48 -16.87
CA GLU A 88 -5.82 16.51 -17.57
C GLU A 88 -6.77 17.50 -18.26
N GLY A 89 -6.35 18.76 -18.36
CA GLY A 89 -7.10 19.79 -19.08
C GLY A 89 -8.21 20.43 -18.25
N MET A 90 -9.42 20.56 -18.83
CA MET A 90 -10.52 21.33 -18.26
C MET A 90 -11.39 20.49 -17.33
N LEU A 91 -11.88 21.12 -16.25
CA LEU A 91 -12.93 20.54 -15.40
C LEU A 91 -14.18 20.26 -16.23
N GLN A 92 -14.78 19.11 -15.95
CA GLN A 92 -16.04 18.72 -16.56
C GLN A 92 -17.22 19.22 -15.73
N GLU A 93 -18.25 19.71 -16.41
CA GLU A 93 -19.50 20.18 -15.77
C GLU A 93 -20.46 19.02 -15.42
N HIS A 94 -20.13 17.80 -15.84
CA HIS A 94 -20.89 16.59 -15.59
C HIS A 94 -19.99 15.52 -14.96
N PRO A 95 -20.56 14.55 -14.21
CA PRO A 95 -19.78 13.45 -13.66
C PRO A 95 -19.21 12.57 -14.77
N LEU A 96 -18.00 12.06 -14.56
CA LEU A 96 -17.34 11.11 -15.46
C LEU A 96 -17.10 9.80 -14.75
N ARG A 97 -17.45 8.70 -15.42
CA ARG A 97 -17.13 7.35 -14.95
C ARG A 97 -15.70 6.97 -15.28
N VAL A 98 -15.04 6.35 -14.30
CA VAL A 98 -13.69 5.80 -14.40
C VAL A 98 -13.72 4.39 -13.84
N ASN A 99 -13.33 3.42 -14.65
CA ASN A 99 -13.19 2.04 -14.27
C ASN A 99 -11.74 1.59 -14.45
N LEU A 100 -11.34 0.61 -13.63
CA LEU A 100 -10.01 0.02 -13.67
C LEU A 100 -10.08 -1.35 -14.36
N ALA A 101 -8.95 -1.73 -14.94
CA ALA A 101 -8.64 -3.08 -15.36
C ALA A 101 -7.29 -3.49 -14.77
N TYR A 102 -6.92 -4.75 -14.92
CA TYR A 102 -5.61 -5.22 -14.50
C TYR A 102 -5.06 -6.34 -15.37
N GLU A 103 -3.74 -6.42 -15.43
CA GLU A 103 -2.99 -7.39 -16.21
C GLU A 103 -1.91 -8.06 -15.35
N SER A 104 -1.64 -9.33 -15.61
CA SER A 104 -0.54 -10.06 -14.98
C SER A 104 0.82 -9.45 -15.35
N VAL A 105 1.75 -9.42 -14.40
CA VAL A 105 3.15 -9.05 -14.63
C VAL A 105 3.98 -10.30 -14.84
N GLU A 106 4.81 -10.33 -15.89
CA GLU A 106 5.69 -11.46 -16.18
C GLU A 106 6.66 -11.72 -15.02
N GLY A 107 6.80 -13.01 -14.62
CA GLY A 107 7.68 -13.41 -13.53
C GLY A 107 7.07 -13.33 -12.13
N TYR A 108 5.83 -12.86 -11.99
CA TYR A 108 5.13 -12.75 -10.71
C TYR A 108 3.77 -13.44 -10.73
N ASP A 109 3.36 -13.95 -9.56
CA ASP A 109 1.98 -14.38 -9.37
C ASP A 109 1.06 -13.15 -9.33
N THR A 110 -0.14 -13.28 -9.91
CA THR A 110 -1.14 -12.21 -9.90
C THR A 110 -1.98 -12.29 -8.62
N PRO A 111 -2.06 -11.23 -7.79
CA PRO A 111 -2.94 -11.17 -6.64
C PRO A 111 -4.41 -11.18 -7.06
N THR A 112 -5.28 -11.70 -6.19
CA THR A 112 -6.73 -11.60 -6.42
C THR A 112 -7.21 -10.22 -6.00
N LEU A 113 -7.84 -9.50 -6.94
CA LEU A 113 -8.33 -8.13 -6.73
C LEU A 113 -9.85 -8.05 -6.86
N VAL A 114 -10.47 -7.22 -6.02
CA VAL A 114 -11.82 -6.69 -6.26
C VAL A 114 -11.69 -5.22 -6.64
N LEU A 115 -11.91 -4.93 -7.92
CA LEU A 115 -11.90 -3.57 -8.43
C LEU A 115 -13.20 -2.83 -8.10
N PRO A 116 -13.15 -1.52 -7.83
CA PRO A 116 -14.36 -0.73 -7.65
C PRO A 116 -15.13 -0.65 -8.96
N LYS A 117 -16.45 -0.66 -8.87
CA LYS A 117 -17.34 -0.50 -10.02
C LYS A 117 -17.85 0.93 -10.08
N ASP A 118 -17.87 1.48 -11.29
CA ASP A 118 -18.46 2.78 -11.61
C ASP A 118 -17.93 3.90 -10.70
N SER A 119 -16.60 3.99 -10.57
CA SER A 119 -16.01 5.11 -9.83
C SER A 119 -16.29 6.41 -10.59
N VAL A 120 -16.58 7.49 -9.87
CA VAL A 120 -17.02 8.75 -10.49
C VAL A 120 -16.12 9.90 -10.09
N ILE A 121 -15.61 10.62 -11.09
CA ILE A 121 -15.13 12.00 -10.91
C ILE A 121 -16.37 12.88 -10.90
N LYS A 122 -16.60 13.63 -9.82
CA LYS A 122 -17.77 14.51 -9.75
C LYS A 122 -17.60 15.73 -10.65
N ALA A 123 -18.72 16.31 -11.06
CA ALA A 123 -18.71 17.58 -11.77
C ALA A 123 -17.92 18.65 -10.99
N GLY A 124 -17.01 19.35 -11.67
CA GLY A 124 -16.14 20.35 -11.05
C GLY A 124 -14.98 19.81 -10.23
N GLU A 125 -14.73 18.49 -10.23
CA GLU A 125 -13.57 17.87 -9.57
C GLU A 125 -12.56 17.33 -10.60
N TYR A 126 -11.27 17.37 -10.25
CA TYR A 126 -10.19 16.80 -11.08
C TYR A 126 -9.85 15.35 -10.70
N TYR A 127 -10.17 14.93 -9.49
CA TYR A 127 -9.61 13.71 -8.91
C TYR A 127 -10.68 12.66 -8.66
N VAL A 128 -10.28 11.40 -8.79
CA VAL A 128 -11.03 10.24 -8.30
C VAL A 128 -10.12 9.35 -7.47
N ARG A 129 -10.71 8.76 -6.43
CA ARG A 129 -10.07 7.74 -5.60
C ARG A 129 -10.85 6.45 -5.75
N MET A 130 -10.15 5.38 -6.06
CA MET A 130 -10.70 4.09 -6.42
C MET A 130 -10.20 3.07 -5.39
N ALA A 131 -11.12 2.53 -4.59
CA ALA A 131 -10.82 1.55 -3.55
C ALA A 131 -10.66 0.16 -4.19
N VAL A 132 -9.43 -0.28 -4.34
CA VAL A 132 -9.07 -1.62 -4.83
C VAL A 132 -8.89 -2.52 -3.62
N LEU A 133 -9.70 -3.59 -3.50
CA LEU A 133 -9.50 -4.58 -2.45
C LEU A 133 -8.50 -5.63 -2.92
N VAL A 134 -7.43 -5.81 -2.16
CA VAL A 134 -6.36 -6.77 -2.43
C VAL A 134 -6.56 -7.96 -1.49
N GLU A 135 -6.83 -9.15 -2.03
CA GLU A 135 -6.94 -10.37 -1.21
C GLU A 135 -5.58 -10.77 -0.66
N ARG A 136 -5.55 -11.23 0.59
CA ARG A 136 -4.33 -11.74 1.23
C ARG A 136 -3.68 -12.83 0.36
N PRO A 137 -2.39 -12.68 0.01
CA PRO A 137 -1.65 -13.71 -0.70
C PRO A 137 -1.77 -15.08 -0.04
N ALA A 138 -1.99 -16.11 -0.86
CA ALA A 138 -2.16 -17.48 -0.37
C ALA A 138 -0.82 -18.11 0.07
N VAL A 139 0.29 -17.63 -0.46
CA VAL A 139 1.65 -18.09 -0.13
C VAL A 139 2.35 -17.03 0.72
N TYR A 140 2.77 -17.42 1.92
CA TYR A 140 3.51 -16.56 2.85
C TYR A 140 4.90 -16.21 2.31
N ASN A 141 5.37 -14.99 2.62
CA ASN A 141 6.68 -14.48 2.26
C ASN A 141 6.96 -14.51 0.74
N LYS A 142 5.92 -14.41 -0.08
CA LYS A 142 6.02 -14.29 -1.54
C LYS A 142 5.41 -12.97 -2.00
N GLU A 143 6.13 -12.25 -2.86
CA GLU A 143 5.63 -11.04 -3.53
C GLU A 143 4.80 -11.42 -4.76
N TYR A 144 3.60 -10.85 -4.83
CA TYR A 144 2.69 -10.88 -5.97
C TYR A 144 2.71 -9.51 -6.64
N GLN A 145 2.54 -9.47 -7.97
CA GLN A 145 2.47 -8.21 -8.71
C GLN A 145 1.36 -8.21 -9.74
N VAL A 146 0.82 -7.02 -9.97
CA VAL A 146 -0.19 -6.76 -11.00
C VAL A 146 -0.02 -5.37 -11.56
N LYS A 147 -0.27 -5.22 -12.85
CA LYS A 147 -0.33 -3.93 -13.52
C LYS A 147 -1.79 -3.47 -13.54
N ILE A 148 -2.09 -2.35 -12.88
CA ILE A 148 -3.42 -1.73 -12.93
C ILE A 148 -3.44 -0.71 -14.06
N THR A 149 -4.50 -0.73 -14.86
CA THR A 149 -4.73 0.16 -16.00
C THR A 149 -6.15 0.74 -15.93
N PHE A 150 -6.45 1.72 -16.78
CA PHE A 150 -7.82 2.20 -16.98
C PHE A 150 -8.58 1.28 -17.96
N ASP A 151 -9.83 0.98 -17.64
CA ASP A 151 -10.75 0.29 -18.55
C ASP A 151 -11.48 1.32 -19.41
N TYR A 152 -10.84 1.82 -20.47
CA TYR A 152 -11.43 2.84 -21.34
C TYR A 152 -12.71 2.37 -22.05
N ALA A 153 -12.88 1.06 -22.28
CA ALA A 153 -14.09 0.54 -22.91
C ALA A 153 -15.33 0.75 -22.02
N ASN A 154 -15.12 0.85 -20.71
CA ASN A 154 -16.17 1.07 -19.72
C ASN A 154 -16.01 2.39 -18.95
N SER A 155 -15.22 3.35 -19.46
CA SER A 155 -15.00 4.65 -18.83
C SER A 155 -15.40 5.79 -19.76
N ASP A 156 -15.65 6.98 -19.19
CA ASP A 156 -16.04 8.19 -19.94
C ASP A 156 -14.81 9.11 -20.21
N VAL A 157 -13.61 8.57 -20.03
CA VAL A 157 -12.32 9.26 -20.12
C VAL A 157 -11.42 8.58 -21.14
N VAL A 158 -10.44 9.32 -21.64
CA VAL A 158 -9.41 8.80 -22.54
C VAL A 158 -8.02 8.81 -21.91
N ALA A 159 -7.07 8.14 -22.56
CA ALA A 159 -5.68 8.13 -22.11
C ALA A 159 -5.08 9.55 -22.13
N GLY A 160 -4.44 9.94 -21.03
CA GLY A 160 -3.59 11.12 -20.96
C GLY A 160 -2.14 10.80 -21.35
N SER A 161 -1.20 11.27 -20.51
CA SER A 161 0.23 11.08 -20.71
C SER A 161 0.64 9.60 -20.65
N GLU A 162 1.34 9.11 -21.68
CA GLU A 162 1.64 7.68 -21.92
C GLU A 162 2.29 7.00 -20.69
N GLU A 163 3.22 7.68 -20.02
CA GLU A 163 3.95 7.18 -18.87
C GLU A 163 3.09 7.02 -17.59
N ARG A 164 1.85 7.52 -17.59
CA ARG A 164 0.94 7.55 -16.43
C ARG A 164 -0.33 6.71 -16.61
N GLN A 165 -0.36 5.85 -17.62
CA GLN A 165 -1.52 5.02 -17.94
C GLN A 165 -1.52 3.65 -17.25
N SER A 166 -0.48 3.36 -16.46
CA SER A 166 -0.42 2.15 -15.65
C SER A 166 0.37 2.34 -14.36
N ILE A 167 0.06 1.53 -13.35
CA ILE A 167 0.81 1.44 -12.09
C ILE A 167 1.08 -0.03 -11.76
N ILE A 168 2.13 -0.30 -10.99
CA ILE A 168 2.35 -1.62 -10.42
C ILE A 168 1.83 -1.64 -8.98
N LEU A 169 0.94 -2.59 -8.69
CA LEU A 169 0.54 -2.92 -7.34
C LEU A 169 1.24 -4.21 -6.90
N LYS A 170 1.97 -4.11 -5.81
CA LYS A 170 2.67 -5.21 -5.14
C LYS A 170 1.86 -5.66 -3.94
N ALA A 171 1.69 -6.97 -3.79
CA ALA A 171 0.98 -7.55 -2.66
C ALA A 171 1.84 -8.65 -2.03
N SER A 172 2.00 -8.61 -0.72
CA SER A 172 2.70 -9.65 0.04
C SER A 172 2.03 -9.89 1.39
N ASP A 173 2.26 -11.09 1.92
CA ASP A 173 2.05 -11.39 3.32
C ASP A 173 3.42 -11.79 3.85
N GLU A 174 4.26 -10.79 4.15
CA GLU A 174 5.68 -10.97 4.42
C GLU A 174 6.02 -10.53 5.84
N TYR A 175 6.38 -11.52 6.66
CA TYR A 175 6.95 -11.32 7.98
C TYR A 175 7.83 -12.53 8.27
N GLU A 176 9.05 -12.47 7.74
CA GLU A 176 10.03 -13.55 7.77
C GLU A 176 10.96 -13.48 8.99
N ILE A 177 11.63 -14.60 9.24
CA ILE A 177 12.71 -14.65 10.23
C ILE A 177 13.84 -13.76 9.75
N SER A 178 14.18 -12.75 10.56
CA SER A 178 15.33 -11.89 10.34
C SER A 178 15.82 -11.32 11.67
N GLN A 179 17.07 -10.87 11.72
CA GLN A 179 17.60 -10.17 12.89
C GLN A 179 16.74 -8.96 13.27
N GLU A 180 16.24 -8.22 12.27
CA GLU A 180 15.38 -7.06 12.49
C GLU A 180 14.03 -7.43 13.09
N ASN A 181 13.39 -8.50 12.60
CA ASN A 181 12.06 -8.88 13.06
C ASN A 181 12.09 -9.65 14.38
N MET A 182 13.07 -10.53 14.55
CA MET A 182 13.05 -11.59 15.57
C MET A 182 14.39 -11.80 16.29
N GLY A 183 15.46 -11.09 15.92
CA GLY A 183 16.79 -11.29 16.54
C GLY A 183 17.45 -12.64 16.23
N VAL A 184 16.96 -13.35 15.20
CA VAL A 184 17.49 -14.64 14.70
C VAL A 184 17.41 -14.67 13.18
N GLU A 185 18.25 -15.47 12.52
CA GLU A 185 18.39 -15.50 11.04
C GLU A 185 17.83 -16.76 10.37
N SER A 186 17.43 -17.77 11.15
CA SER A 186 16.97 -19.04 10.59
C SER A 186 15.93 -19.75 11.46
N GLU A 187 15.22 -20.72 10.89
CA GLU A 187 14.32 -21.59 11.64
C GLU A 187 15.04 -22.40 12.71
N GLU A 188 16.30 -22.78 12.46
CA GLU A 188 17.16 -23.47 13.42
C GLU A 188 17.43 -22.56 14.63
N GLU A 189 17.84 -21.32 14.39
CA GLU A 189 18.06 -20.34 15.45
C GLU A 189 16.77 -20.00 16.21
N TRP A 190 15.64 -19.86 15.50
CA TRP A 190 14.33 -19.75 16.15
C TRP A 190 14.09 -20.91 17.11
N ASN A 191 14.29 -22.14 16.65
CA ASN A 191 14.00 -23.32 17.45
C ASN A 191 14.91 -23.38 18.68
N ASN A 192 16.19 -23.03 18.52
CA ASN A 192 17.14 -22.96 19.63
C ASN A 192 16.79 -21.85 20.65
N ALA A 193 16.32 -20.69 20.17
CA ALA A 193 16.07 -19.52 21.01
C ALA A 193 14.69 -19.55 21.69
N PHE A 194 13.66 -20.06 21.02
CA PHE A 194 12.27 -19.84 21.40
C PHE A 194 11.45 -21.11 21.62
N ALA A 195 11.88 -22.28 21.12
CA ALA A 195 11.02 -23.47 21.16
C ALA A 195 10.73 -23.96 22.59
N SER A 196 11.65 -23.76 23.52
CA SER A 196 11.46 -24.06 24.95
C SER A 196 10.38 -23.19 25.62
N TYR A 197 9.97 -22.08 25.00
CA TYR A 197 8.93 -21.18 25.51
C TYR A 197 7.62 -21.29 24.73
N ILE A 198 7.70 -21.27 23.39
CA ILE A 198 6.54 -21.11 22.50
C ILE A 198 6.45 -22.17 21.38
N GLY A 199 7.28 -23.22 21.48
CA GLY A 199 7.33 -24.31 20.50
C GLY A 199 8.04 -23.95 19.20
N THR A 200 8.10 -24.91 18.28
CA THR A 200 8.86 -24.78 17.03
C THR A 200 8.32 -23.69 16.10
N TYR A 201 9.15 -23.26 15.16
CA TYR A 201 8.79 -22.27 14.16
C TYR A 201 7.55 -22.68 13.35
N GLY A 202 6.77 -21.68 12.97
CA GLY A 202 5.69 -21.79 12.00
C GLY A 202 5.32 -20.40 11.45
N PRO A 203 5.11 -20.25 10.14
CA PRO A 203 4.81 -18.94 9.55
C PRO A 203 3.46 -18.36 10.03
N VAL A 204 2.45 -19.20 10.29
CA VAL A 204 1.16 -18.76 10.83
C VAL A 204 1.30 -18.37 12.30
N LYS A 205 2.01 -19.18 13.09
CA LYS A 205 2.36 -18.87 14.49
C LYS A 205 2.99 -17.49 14.62
N VAL A 206 3.98 -17.19 13.80
CA VAL A 206 4.70 -15.92 13.81
C VAL A 206 3.77 -14.73 13.53
N ARG A 207 2.88 -14.84 12.54
CA ARG A 207 1.89 -13.80 12.22
C ARG A 207 0.86 -13.64 13.34
N PHE A 208 0.49 -14.74 13.99
CA PHE A 208 -0.38 -14.71 15.15
C PHE A 208 0.26 -13.97 16.32
N ILE A 209 1.53 -14.28 16.64
CA ILE A 209 2.32 -13.55 17.66
C ILE A 209 2.37 -12.06 17.31
N LEU A 210 2.66 -11.72 16.05
CA LEU A 210 2.66 -10.34 15.58
C LEU A 210 1.31 -9.65 15.81
N SER A 211 0.20 -10.37 15.62
CA SER A 211 -1.14 -9.83 15.87
C SER A 211 -1.47 -9.59 17.34
N VAL A 212 -0.95 -10.44 18.23
CA VAL A 212 -1.19 -10.33 19.68
C VAL A 212 -0.37 -9.20 20.27
N PHE A 213 0.92 -9.13 19.94
CA PHE A 213 1.85 -8.18 20.55
C PHE A 213 2.10 -6.92 19.74
N LYS A 214 1.67 -6.88 18.47
CA LYS A 214 1.69 -5.67 17.63
C LYS A 214 3.12 -5.12 17.55
N ASP A 215 3.31 -3.84 17.78
CA ASP A 215 4.64 -3.19 17.75
C ASP A 215 5.61 -3.70 18.83
N ARG A 216 5.13 -4.40 19.88
CA ARG A 216 6.00 -5.03 20.89
C ARG A 216 6.62 -6.35 20.42
N THR A 217 6.18 -6.89 19.29
CA THR A 217 6.58 -8.23 18.82
C THR A 217 8.10 -8.37 18.69
N THR A 218 8.76 -7.44 17.98
CA THR A 218 10.22 -7.44 17.83
C THR A 218 10.93 -7.35 19.18
N GLN A 219 10.44 -6.51 20.09
CA GLN A 219 11.00 -6.37 21.42
C GLN A 219 10.95 -7.69 22.20
N ILE A 220 9.82 -8.40 22.14
CA ILE A 220 9.63 -9.68 22.84
C ILE A 220 10.60 -10.72 22.28
N PHE A 221 10.70 -10.84 20.96
CA PHE A 221 11.66 -11.76 20.33
C PHE A 221 13.10 -11.44 20.74
N VAL A 222 13.54 -10.20 20.54
CA VAL A 222 14.92 -9.78 20.79
C VAL A 222 15.31 -10.00 22.26
N TYR A 223 14.41 -9.79 23.23
CA TYR A 223 14.76 -9.93 24.65
C TYR A 223 14.62 -11.35 25.22
N THR A 224 13.94 -12.26 24.53
CA THR A 224 13.75 -13.64 25.01
C THR A 224 15.08 -14.35 25.29
N PRO A 225 16.09 -14.35 24.38
CA PRO A 225 17.33 -15.08 24.60
C PRO A 225 18.20 -14.53 25.75
N TYR A 226 17.95 -13.29 26.18
CA TYR A 226 18.75 -12.63 27.20
C TYR A 226 18.17 -12.74 28.63
N GLY A 227 16.96 -13.28 28.79
CA GLY A 227 16.39 -13.57 30.11
C GLY A 227 16.06 -12.34 30.95
N PHE A 228 15.62 -11.24 30.33
CA PHE A 228 15.32 -9.98 31.03
C PHE A 228 13.91 -9.90 31.65
N GLY A 229 13.09 -10.95 31.56
CA GLY A 229 11.68 -10.95 31.97
C GLY A 229 10.77 -10.12 31.06
N ILE A 230 11.25 -9.78 29.86
CA ILE A 230 10.54 -8.97 28.86
C ILE A 230 10.05 -9.83 27.69
N GLY A 231 10.76 -10.90 27.35
CA GLY A 231 10.47 -11.80 26.25
C GLY A 231 9.55 -12.95 26.64
N PHE A 232 9.60 -14.07 25.92
CA PHE A 232 8.84 -15.27 26.25
C PHE A 232 9.36 -16.02 27.48
N ASP A 233 10.51 -15.59 28.03
CA ASP A 233 10.97 -15.99 29.35
C ASP A 233 10.06 -15.48 30.48
N ASN A 234 9.21 -14.48 30.20
CA ASN A 234 8.12 -14.09 31.06
C ASN A 234 6.86 -14.95 30.80
N PRO A 235 6.36 -15.71 31.80
CA PRO A 235 5.20 -16.58 31.63
C PRO A 235 3.92 -15.82 31.26
N ASP A 236 3.78 -14.54 31.63
CA ASP A 236 2.59 -13.74 31.31
C ASP A 236 2.44 -13.50 29.81
N ASN A 237 3.57 -13.37 29.08
CA ASN A 237 3.55 -13.23 27.63
C ASN A 237 3.10 -14.53 26.96
N VAL A 238 3.56 -15.68 27.45
CA VAL A 238 3.15 -16.99 26.93
C VAL A 238 1.67 -17.24 27.22
N GLU A 239 1.20 -16.89 28.42
CA GLU A 239 -0.23 -17.03 28.77
C GLU A 239 -1.10 -16.11 27.91
N THR A 240 -0.67 -14.86 27.66
CA THR A 240 -1.36 -13.94 26.74
C THR A 240 -1.54 -14.55 25.34
N LEU A 241 -0.52 -15.24 24.81
CA LEU A 241 -0.62 -15.95 23.53
C LEU A 241 -1.63 -17.09 23.58
N LYS A 242 -1.61 -17.90 24.65
CA LYS A 242 -2.54 -19.03 24.83
C LYS A 242 -3.98 -18.54 24.94
N GLU A 243 -4.23 -17.51 25.74
CA GLU A 243 -5.56 -16.90 25.88
C GLU A 243 -6.07 -16.36 24.54
N ALA A 244 -5.23 -15.59 23.82
CA ALA A 244 -5.60 -15.07 22.51
C ALA A 244 -5.91 -16.18 21.50
N LEU A 245 -5.09 -17.24 21.48
CA LEU A 245 -5.29 -18.41 20.61
C LEU A 245 -6.58 -19.14 20.95
N ASN A 246 -6.90 -19.30 22.24
CA ASN A 246 -8.16 -19.91 22.68
C ASN A 246 -9.37 -19.09 22.24
N VAL A 247 -9.32 -17.76 22.37
CA VAL A 247 -10.37 -16.86 21.90
C VAL A 247 -10.55 -16.96 20.38
N TYR A 248 -9.45 -16.99 19.63
CA TYR A 248 -9.49 -17.19 18.19
C TYR A 248 -10.12 -18.55 17.84
N ASN A 249 -9.61 -19.62 18.43
CA ASN A 249 -10.03 -21.00 18.13
C ASN A 249 -11.50 -21.24 18.47
N ALA A 250 -12.01 -20.63 19.56
CA ALA A 250 -13.41 -20.71 19.94
C ALA A 250 -14.36 -20.11 18.88
N LYS A 251 -13.88 -19.13 18.11
CA LYS A 251 -14.68 -18.42 17.10
C LYS A 251 -14.46 -18.96 15.69
N HIS A 252 -13.25 -19.42 15.37
CA HIS A 252 -12.82 -19.73 14.00
C HIS A 252 -12.46 -21.21 13.77
N GLY A 253 -12.42 -22.03 14.83
CA GLY A 253 -11.83 -23.36 14.78
C GLY A 253 -10.31 -23.31 14.96
N ALA A 254 -9.68 -24.48 15.04
CA ALA A 254 -8.24 -24.58 15.31
C ALA A 254 -7.41 -23.86 14.23
N LEU A 255 -6.56 -22.92 14.66
CA LEU A 255 -5.55 -22.30 13.82
C LEU A 255 -4.51 -23.36 13.39
N THR A 256 -4.21 -23.41 12.10
CA THR A 256 -3.29 -24.40 11.52
C THR A 256 -2.25 -23.74 10.61
N GLU A 257 -1.06 -24.31 10.59
CA GLU A 257 -0.01 -24.04 9.61
C GLU A 257 -0.41 -24.63 8.23
N PRO A 258 0.26 -24.22 7.13
CA PRO A 258 -0.08 -24.71 5.79
C PRO A 258 -0.01 -26.22 5.60
N ASP A 259 0.81 -26.91 6.41
CA ASP A 259 0.96 -28.37 6.42
C ASP A 259 -0.11 -29.10 7.25
N GLY A 260 -1.03 -28.35 7.88
CA GLY A 260 -2.08 -28.86 8.75
C GLY A 260 -1.68 -28.99 10.22
N THR A 261 -0.44 -28.66 10.60
CA THR A 261 -0.01 -28.65 12.00
C THR A 261 -0.80 -27.62 12.79
N VAL A 262 -1.38 -28.01 13.93
CA VAL A 262 -2.11 -27.07 14.80
C VAL A 262 -1.13 -26.10 15.44
N VAL A 263 -1.44 -24.80 15.36
CA VAL A 263 -0.66 -23.77 16.06
C VAL A 263 -0.87 -23.92 17.56
N THR A 264 0.21 -24.07 18.31
CA THR A 264 0.22 -24.11 19.77
C THR A 264 1.37 -23.25 20.31
N PHE A 265 1.24 -22.85 21.57
CA PHE A 265 2.28 -22.14 22.34
C PHE A 265 2.76 -22.99 23.51
N GLU A 266 2.83 -24.30 23.30
CA GLU A 266 3.42 -25.22 24.28
C GLU A 266 4.92 -25.35 24.04
N PRO A 267 5.73 -25.44 25.12
CA PRO A 267 7.16 -25.73 25.02
C PRO A 267 7.41 -27.00 24.19
N ALA A 268 8.46 -26.96 23.37
CA ALA A 268 9.00 -28.12 22.69
C ALA A 268 10.44 -28.37 23.19
N GLU A 269 10.76 -29.63 23.46
CA GLU A 269 12.13 -30.04 23.74
C GLU A 269 12.97 -29.92 22.46
N VAL A 270 14.00 -29.08 22.51
CA VAL A 270 15.03 -29.02 21.46
C VAL A 270 15.93 -30.23 21.65
N LYS A 271 15.97 -31.12 20.65
CA LYS A 271 16.84 -32.31 20.66
C LYS A 271 18.26 -31.98 20.23
#